data_AF-A0A0E4GCD1-F1
#
_entry.id   AF-A0A0E4GCD1-F1
#
_cell.length_a   1.000
_cell.length_b   1.000
_cell.length_c   1.000
_cell.angle_alpha   90.00
_cell.angle_beta   90.00
_cell.angle_gamma   90.00
#
_symmetry.space_group_name_H-M   'P 1'
#
loop_
_entity.id
_entity.type
_entity.pdbx_description
1 polymer ?
#
loop_
_entity_poly.entity_id
_entity_poly.type
_entity_poly.pdbx_seq_one_letter_code
_entity_poly.pdbx_strand_id
1 'polypeptide(L)'
;MISDSGINAAISAFIRHSELGSIKYVSKDNKISMEIIIKGYIEDKQKQQFIHKTYEALNLFYQLQQIKTDHLQIKFIAYADISIITLIRDDRSLCEEEIDLFVTLTEMEFSARLLNDENEAVSYQDIQQAVIDNIKYKIRPDQKVIAYRDQGKMFIFNQ
;
A
#
# COMPACT_ATOMS: atom_id res chain seq x y z
N MET A 1 9.36 19.41 -11.01
CA MET A 1 7.92 19.28 -11.26
C MET A 1 7.50 17.96 -10.63
N ILE A 2 7.29 17.94 -9.31
CA ILE A 2 6.77 16.79 -8.57
C ILE A 2 6.00 17.39 -7.39
N SER A 3 4.68 17.42 -7.49
CA SER A 3 3.80 17.69 -6.35
C SER A 3 2.57 16.80 -6.47
N ASP A 4 2.80 15.52 -6.70
CA ASP A 4 1.80 14.50 -6.40
C ASP A 4 2.12 13.96 -5.01
N SER A 5 1.23 14.20 -4.05
CA SER A 5 1.34 13.74 -2.67
C SER A 5 1.43 12.21 -2.58
N GLY A 6 2.05 11.65 -1.55
CA GLY A 6 2.15 10.18 -1.37
C GLY A 6 0.79 9.47 -1.35
N ILE A 7 -0.28 10.16 -0.97
CA ILE A 7 -1.65 9.67 -1.09
C ILE A 7 -2.06 9.43 -2.55
N ASN A 8 -1.57 10.23 -3.51
CA ASN A 8 -1.79 9.95 -4.93
C ASN A 8 -1.10 8.66 -5.30
N ALA A 9 0.18 8.51 -4.93
CA ALA A 9 0.93 7.30 -5.20
C ALA A 9 0.23 6.07 -4.61
N ALA A 10 -0.27 6.16 -3.38
CA ALA A 10 -1.01 5.09 -2.71
C ALA A 10 -2.32 4.75 -3.42
N ILE A 11 -3.12 5.74 -3.83
CA ILE A 11 -4.37 5.51 -4.57
C ILE A 11 -4.08 4.91 -5.94
N SER A 12 -3.11 5.46 -6.67
CA SER A 12 -2.67 4.94 -7.97
C SER A 12 -2.24 3.48 -7.87
N ALA A 13 -1.39 3.17 -6.89
CA ALA A 13 -0.92 1.81 -6.66
C ALA A 13 -2.07 0.88 -6.25
N PHE A 14 -2.98 1.33 -5.38
CA PHE A 14 -4.16 0.56 -4.97
C PHE A 14 -5.05 0.17 -6.16
N ILE A 15 -5.16 1.04 -7.16
CA ILE A 15 -5.92 0.77 -8.39
C ILE A 15 -5.19 -0.25 -9.26
N ARG A 16 -3.85 -0.14 -9.40
CA ARG A 16 -3.05 -1.02 -10.26
C ARG A 16 -2.83 -2.42 -9.69
N HIS A 17 -2.68 -2.54 -8.38
CA HIS A 17 -2.33 -3.78 -7.70
C HIS A 17 -3.55 -4.32 -6.96
N SER A 18 -4.10 -5.43 -7.47
CA SER A 18 -5.25 -6.09 -6.84
C SER A 18 -4.89 -6.76 -5.51
N GLU A 19 -3.60 -6.99 -5.30
CA GLU A 19 -2.96 -7.53 -4.08
C GLU A 19 -3.12 -6.58 -2.87
N LEU A 20 -3.21 -5.27 -3.11
CA LEU A 20 -3.47 -4.31 -2.05
C LEU A 20 -4.93 -4.44 -1.61
N GLY A 21 -5.16 -4.97 -0.42
CA GLY A 21 -6.49 -5.15 0.14
C GLY A 21 -7.07 -3.87 0.73
N SER A 22 -6.22 -3.01 1.30
CA SER A 22 -6.63 -1.71 1.83
C SER A 22 -5.52 -0.66 1.76
N ILE A 23 -5.94 0.61 1.69
CA ILE A 23 -5.10 1.78 1.97
C ILE A 23 -5.76 2.66 3.02
N LYS A 24 -4.96 3.20 3.93
CA LYS A 24 -5.44 4.08 5.00
C LYS A 24 -4.52 5.28 5.13
N TYR A 25 -5.10 6.47 5.06
CA TYR A 25 -4.40 7.72 5.32
C TYR A 25 -4.89 8.35 6.62
N VAL A 26 -3.96 8.75 7.48
CA VAL A 26 -4.23 9.47 8.72
C VAL A 26 -3.54 10.83 8.66
N SER A 27 -4.31 11.88 8.33
CA SER A 27 -3.80 13.24 8.11
C SER A 27 -3.02 13.80 9.31
N LYS A 28 -3.49 13.56 10.54
CA LYS A 28 -2.84 14.03 11.77
C LYS A 28 -1.39 13.55 11.91
N ASP A 29 -1.11 12.33 11.45
CA ASP A 29 0.19 11.69 11.59
C ASP A 29 1.02 11.75 10.30
N ASN A 30 0.46 12.29 9.20
CA ASN A 30 1.01 12.23 7.84
C ASN A 30 1.47 10.81 7.46
N LYS A 31 0.69 9.80 7.85
CA LYS A 31 1.02 8.39 7.61
C LYS A 31 0.02 7.73 6.69
N ILE A 32 0.55 6.92 5.79
CA ILE A 32 -0.17 6.03 4.89
C ILE A 32 0.13 4.60 5.33
N SER A 33 -0.90 3.78 5.45
CA SER A 33 -0.79 2.34 5.65
C SER A 33 -1.37 1.62 4.43
N MET A 34 -0.66 0.63 3.93
CA MET A 34 -1.06 -0.23 2.82
C MET A 34 -1.03 -1.67 3.30
N GLU A 35 -2.09 -2.42 3.04
CA GLU A 35 -2.25 -3.79 3.56
C GLU A 35 -2.39 -4.80 2.43
N ILE A 36 -1.67 -5.91 2.55
CA ILE A 36 -1.77 -7.09 1.69
C ILE A 36 -2.20 -8.27 2.55
N ILE A 37 -3.16 -9.06 2.08
CA ILE A 37 -3.70 -10.22 2.79
C ILE A 37 -3.11 -11.50 2.22
N ILE A 38 -2.52 -12.31 3.10
CA ILE A 38 -1.94 -13.61 2.80
C ILE A 38 -2.80 -14.70 3.45
N LYS A 39 -3.12 -15.75 2.70
CA LYS A 39 -3.76 -16.95 3.22
C LYS A 39 -2.79 -17.74 4.11
N GLY A 40 -3.27 -18.11 5.29
CA GLY A 40 -2.56 -18.89 6.28
C GLY A 40 -1.67 -18.06 7.19
N TYR A 41 -1.08 -18.76 8.15
CA TYR A 41 -0.11 -18.19 9.08
C TYR A 41 1.27 -18.08 8.43
N ILE A 42 1.95 -16.95 8.66
CA ILE A 42 3.36 -16.76 8.31
C ILE A 42 4.20 -17.00 9.55
N GLU A 43 5.14 -17.93 9.47
CA GLU A 43 6.06 -18.24 10.58
C GLU A 43 6.97 -17.06 10.90
N ASP A 44 7.29 -16.88 12.19
CA ASP A 44 8.09 -15.73 12.63
C ASP A 44 9.46 -15.65 11.95
N LYS A 45 10.10 -16.80 11.68
CA LYS A 45 11.36 -16.84 10.92
C LYS A 45 11.16 -16.28 9.50
N GLN A 46 10.08 -16.67 8.81
CA GLN A 46 9.77 -16.16 7.48
C GLN A 46 9.43 -14.66 7.52
N LYS A 47 8.68 -14.20 8.54
CA LYS A 47 8.41 -12.76 8.74
C LYS A 47 9.69 -11.96 8.85
N GLN A 48 10.62 -12.38 9.72
CA GLN A 48 11.87 -11.66 9.93
C GLN A 48 12.75 -11.64 8.68
N GLN A 49 12.81 -12.76 7.94
CA GLN A 49 13.54 -12.82 6.68
C GLN A 49 12.94 -11.88 5.63
N PHE A 50 11.61 -11.86 5.48
CA PHE A 50 10.94 -10.95 4.58
C PHE A 50 11.17 -9.50 4.96
N ILE A 51 10.96 -9.15 6.24
CA ILE A 51 11.20 -7.79 6.76
C ILE A 51 12.61 -7.33 6.43
N HIS A 52 13.61 -8.16 6.71
CA HIS A 52 15.01 -7.84 6.45
C HIS A 52 15.29 -7.58 4.97
N LYS A 53 14.90 -8.51 4.08
CA LYS A 53 15.06 -8.37 2.63
C LYS A 53 14.37 -7.10 2.10
N THR A 54 13.15 -6.85 2.55
CA THR A 54 12.37 -5.69 2.10
C THR A 54 12.99 -4.38 2.56
N TYR A 55 13.49 -4.29 3.80
CA TYR A 55 14.25 -3.13 4.24
C TYR A 55 15.53 -2.93 3.43
N GLU A 56 16.29 -3.99 3.14
CA GLU A 56 17.50 -3.89 2.31
C GLU A 56 17.19 -3.35 0.91
N ALA A 57 16.16 -3.91 0.25
CA ALA A 57 15.75 -3.49 -1.08
C ALA A 57 15.25 -2.04 -1.10
N LEU A 58 14.39 -1.65 -0.16
CA LEU A 58 13.87 -0.28 -0.05
C LEU A 58 14.99 0.72 0.27
N ASN A 59 15.90 0.39 1.18
CA ASN A 59 17.03 1.26 1.51
C ASN A 59 17.94 1.48 0.31
N LEU A 60 18.23 0.43 -0.47
CA LEU A 60 19.00 0.55 -1.70
C LEU A 60 18.26 1.43 -2.72
N PHE A 61 16.95 1.22 -2.89
CA PHE A 61 16.12 2.07 -3.74
C PHE A 61 16.19 3.55 -3.32
N TYR A 62 16.04 3.85 -2.03
CA TYR A 62 16.11 5.22 -1.52
C TYR A 62 17.49 5.85 -1.77
N GLN A 63 18.57 5.08 -1.62
CA GLN A 63 19.93 5.56 -1.93
C GLN A 63 20.08 5.90 -3.42
N LEU A 64 19.59 5.04 -4.30
CA LEU A 64 19.64 5.25 -5.75
C LEU A 64 18.81 6.46 -6.20
N GLN A 65 17.64 6.66 -5.59
CA GLN A 65 16.72 7.76 -5.90
C GLN A 65 16.96 9.04 -5.09
N GLN A 66 17.95 9.03 -4.18
CA GLN A 66 18.23 10.13 -3.25
C GLN A 66 17.01 10.55 -2.40
N ILE A 67 16.15 9.60 -2.07
CA ILE A 67 14.95 9.82 -1.25
C ILE A 67 15.35 9.80 0.23
N LYS A 68 14.84 10.76 1.00
CA LYS A 68 14.93 10.75 2.47
C LYS A 68 13.56 10.41 3.04
N THR A 69 13.53 9.36 3.86
CA THR A 69 12.30 8.85 4.47
C THR A 69 12.25 9.21 5.95
N ASP A 70 11.12 9.73 6.40
CA ASP A 70 10.91 10.07 7.81
C ASP A 70 10.37 8.86 8.59
N HIS A 71 9.63 7.98 7.92
CA HIS A 71 9.02 6.82 8.55
C HIS A 71 8.81 5.65 7.60
N LEU A 72 9.48 4.52 7.85
CA LEU A 72 9.20 3.24 7.19
C LEU A 72 8.99 2.18 8.27
N GLN A 73 7.86 1.46 8.19
CA GLN A 73 7.59 0.33 9.07
C GLN A 73 6.82 -0.77 8.35
N ILE A 74 7.24 -2.02 8.56
CA ILE A 74 6.51 -3.21 8.12
C ILE A 74 5.98 -3.95 9.35
N LYS A 75 4.69 -4.30 9.34
CA LYS A 75 4.04 -5.07 10.40
C LYS A 75 3.36 -6.31 9.84
N PHE A 76 3.24 -7.31 10.71
CA PHE A 76 2.47 -8.51 10.46
C PHE A 76 1.42 -8.66 11.54
N ILE A 77 0.18 -8.94 11.15
CA ILE A 77 -0.88 -9.29 12.08
C ILE A 77 -1.50 -10.60 11.60
N ALA A 78 -1.56 -11.59 12.48
CA ALA A 78 -2.24 -12.84 12.18
C ALA A 78 -3.68 -12.79 12.73
N TYR A 79 -4.65 -13.19 11.90
CA TYR A 79 -6.04 -13.34 12.28
C TYR A 79 -6.56 -14.66 11.74
N ALA A 80 -6.93 -15.59 12.63
CA ALA A 80 -7.46 -16.90 12.26
C ALA A 80 -6.59 -17.61 11.18
N ASP A 81 -7.13 -17.73 9.96
CA ASP A 81 -6.52 -18.39 8.81
C ASP A 81 -5.88 -17.44 7.79
N ILE A 82 -5.67 -16.17 8.16
CA ILE A 82 -4.99 -15.16 7.33
C ILE A 82 -3.88 -14.43 8.09
N SER A 83 -2.95 -13.86 7.34
CA SER A 83 -1.94 -12.93 7.81
C SER A 83 -2.03 -11.64 7.00
N ILE A 84 -2.01 -10.50 7.68
CA ILE A 84 -2.00 -9.17 7.06
C ILE A 84 -0.58 -8.61 7.15
N ILE A 85 -0.03 -8.23 6.01
CA ILE A 85 1.23 -7.50 5.90
C ILE A 85 0.90 -6.03 5.71
N THR A 86 1.38 -5.18 6.60
CA THR A 86 1.13 -3.73 6.55
C THR A 86 2.43 -2.98 6.32
N LEU A 87 2.52 -2.24 5.21
CA LEU A 87 3.55 -1.21 5.00
C LEU A 87 3.01 0.13 5.50
N ILE A 88 3.77 0.81 6.36
CA ILE A 88 3.45 2.13 6.90
C ILE A 88 4.53 3.12 6.47
N ARG A 89 4.13 4.20 5.80
CA ARG A 89 5.02 5.21 5.22
C ARG A 89 4.56 6.64 5.52
N ASP A 90 5.50 7.57 5.52
CA ASP A 90 5.17 8.99 5.51
C ASP A 90 4.63 9.43 4.14
N ASP A 91 3.65 10.32 4.12
CA ASP A 91 3.03 10.83 2.88
C ASP A 91 3.97 11.68 2.02
N ARG A 92 5.00 12.28 2.64
CA ARG A 92 5.86 13.28 1.97
C ARG A 92 6.84 12.67 0.99
N SER A 93 7.35 11.48 1.28
CA SER A 93 8.41 10.82 0.50
C SER A 93 7.93 9.56 -0.22
N LEU A 94 6.71 9.09 0.05
CA LEU A 94 6.15 7.92 -0.61
C LEU A 94 5.92 8.18 -2.10
N CYS A 95 6.46 7.31 -2.95
CA CYS A 95 6.24 7.32 -4.40
C CYS A 95 5.69 5.99 -4.90
N GLU A 96 5.24 5.95 -6.15
CA GLU A 96 4.60 4.78 -6.73
C GLU A 96 5.57 3.61 -6.89
N GLU A 97 6.79 3.89 -7.34
CA GLU A 97 7.84 2.88 -7.57
C GLU A 97 8.24 2.16 -6.27
N GLU A 98 8.17 2.87 -5.14
CA GLU A 98 8.41 2.29 -3.82
C GLU A 98 7.35 1.24 -3.47
N ILE A 99 6.08 1.56 -3.76
CA ILE A 99 4.94 0.67 -3.51
C ILE A 99 5.00 -0.53 -4.45
N ASP A 100 5.31 -0.29 -5.73
CA ASP A 100 5.48 -1.34 -6.75
C ASP A 100 6.58 -2.34 -6.32
N LEU A 101 7.71 -1.85 -5.79
CA LEU A 101 8.77 -2.70 -5.24
C LEU A 101 8.28 -3.52 -4.05
N PHE A 102 7.55 -2.92 -3.11
CA PHE A 102 6.99 -3.65 -1.96
C PHE A 102 6.00 -4.74 -2.38
N VAL A 103 5.10 -4.45 -3.32
CA VAL A 103 4.15 -5.43 -3.86
C VAL A 103 4.91 -6.57 -4.55
N THR A 104 5.87 -6.25 -5.41
CA THR A 104 6.71 -7.24 -6.13
C THR A 104 7.43 -8.18 -5.16
N LEU A 105 8.05 -7.64 -4.10
CA LEU A 105 8.74 -8.46 -3.10
C LEU A 105 7.77 -9.38 -2.34
N THR A 106 6.56 -8.89 -2.08
CA THR A 106 5.50 -9.67 -1.44
C THR A 106 5.04 -10.82 -2.35
N GLU A 107 4.85 -10.57 -3.64
CA GLU A 107 4.52 -11.60 -4.64
C GLU A 107 5.60 -12.65 -4.77
N MET A 108 6.87 -12.24 -4.84
CA MET A 108 7.99 -13.17 -4.94
C MET A 108 8.05 -14.15 -3.77
N GLU A 109 7.75 -13.70 -2.55
CA GLU A 109 7.81 -14.53 -1.34
C GLU A 109 6.50 -15.29 -1.06
N PHE A 110 5.35 -14.72 -1.44
CA PHE A 110 4.02 -15.21 -1.01
C PHE A 110 3.03 -15.51 -2.15
N SER A 111 3.43 -15.48 -3.43
CA SER A 111 2.56 -15.69 -4.62
C SER A 111 1.47 -16.76 -4.46
N ALA A 112 1.83 -17.98 -4.05
CA ALA A 112 0.88 -19.09 -3.90
C ALA A 112 -0.16 -18.90 -2.77
N ARG A 113 0.00 -17.88 -1.92
CA ARG A 113 -0.84 -17.58 -0.75
C ARG A 113 -1.44 -16.18 -0.81
N LEU A 114 -1.13 -15.37 -1.82
CA LEU A 114 -1.74 -14.05 -1.99
C LEU A 114 -3.24 -14.20 -2.26
N LEU A 115 -4.04 -13.38 -1.59
CA LEU A 115 -5.44 -13.20 -1.95
C LEU A 115 -5.52 -11.96 -2.84
N ASN A 116 -5.81 -12.17 -4.12
CA ASN A 116 -6.07 -11.12 -5.10
C ASN A 116 -7.37 -11.40 -5.85
N ASP A 117 -7.97 -10.36 -6.41
CA ASP A 117 -9.14 -10.50 -7.28
C ASP A 117 -8.65 -10.83 -8.70
N GLU A 118 -9.00 -12.01 -9.22
CA GLU A 118 -8.85 -12.37 -10.64
C GLU A 118 -9.89 -11.60 -11.46
N ASN A 119 -9.61 -10.37 -11.90
CA ASN A 119 -10.47 -9.66 -12.86
C ASN A 119 -9.67 -8.90 -13.92
N GLU A 120 -10.16 -8.99 -15.16
CA GLU A 120 -9.59 -8.44 -16.38
C GLU A 120 -9.34 -6.93 -16.30
N ALA A 121 -8.25 -6.51 -16.96
CA ALA A 121 -7.79 -5.14 -17.10
C ALA A 121 -8.90 -4.21 -17.63
N VAL A 122 -9.64 -3.56 -16.73
CA VAL A 122 -10.48 -2.41 -17.05
C VAL A 122 -9.54 -1.20 -17.21
N SER A 123 -9.72 -0.37 -18.24
CA SER A 123 -8.90 0.83 -18.44
C SER A 123 -9.11 1.83 -17.29
N TYR A 124 -8.16 1.87 -16.34
CA TYR A 124 -8.29 2.57 -15.05
C TYR A 124 -7.96 4.08 -15.07
N GLN A 125 -7.43 4.62 -16.18
CA GLN A 125 -6.91 5.99 -16.23
C GLN A 125 -8.00 7.06 -15.99
N ASP A 126 -9.22 6.88 -16.53
CA ASP A 126 -10.31 7.85 -16.35
C ASP A 126 -10.97 7.77 -14.96
N ILE A 127 -10.91 6.60 -14.31
CA ILE A 127 -11.47 6.38 -12.95
C ILE A 127 -10.50 6.90 -11.88
N GLN A 128 -9.19 6.77 -12.12
CA GLN A 128 -8.14 7.16 -11.17
C GLN A 128 -8.20 8.65 -10.82
N GLN A 129 -8.25 9.54 -11.82
CA GLN A 129 -8.30 10.98 -11.56
C GLN A 129 -9.60 11.38 -10.86
N ALA A 130 -10.73 10.81 -11.27
CA ALA A 130 -12.02 11.06 -10.64
C ALA A 130 -12.06 10.62 -9.16
N VAL A 131 -11.45 9.48 -8.84
CA VAL A 131 -11.34 8.95 -7.47
C VAL A 131 -10.39 9.80 -6.62
N ILE A 132 -9.21 10.15 -7.15
CA ILE A 132 -8.24 11.02 -6.48
C ILE A 132 -8.86 12.38 -6.18
N ASP A 133 -9.52 12.99 -7.16
CA ASP A 133 -10.18 14.28 -7.01
C ASP A 133 -11.29 14.20 -5.96
N ASN A 134 -12.17 13.18 -6.02
CA ASN A 134 -13.25 13.01 -5.04
C ASN A 134 -12.73 12.83 -3.60
N ILE A 135 -11.63 12.10 -3.45
CA ILE A 135 -10.95 11.91 -2.16
C ILE A 135 -10.39 13.25 -1.68
N LYS A 136 -9.59 13.93 -2.51
CA LYS A 136 -8.93 15.20 -2.17
C LYS A 136 -9.90 16.30 -1.79
N TYR A 137 -10.98 16.50 -2.56
CA TYR A 137 -12.00 17.52 -2.26
C TYR A 137 -12.68 17.29 -0.90
N LYS A 138 -12.58 16.08 -0.34
CA LYS A 138 -13.24 15.68 0.89
C LYS A 138 -12.29 15.40 2.04
N ILE A 139 -10.97 15.64 1.91
CA ILE A 139 -10.01 15.48 3.01
C ILE A 139 -9.86 16.80 3.79
N ARG A 140 -10.21 16.77 5.07
CA ARG A 140 -9.93 17.81 6.07
C ARG A 140 -8.66 17.46 6.87
N PRO A 141 -8.03 18.45 7.56
CA PRO A 141 -6.78 18.25 8.31
C PRO A 141 -6.81 17.14 9.38
N ASP A 142 -7.99 16.76 9.87
CA ASP A 142 -8.18 15.76 10.92
C ASP A 142 -8.79 14.43 10.42
N GLN A 143 -8.94 14.30 9.10
CA GLN A 143 -9.77 13.26 8.50
C GLN A 143 -8.98 11.97 8.22
N LYS A 144 -9.68 10.83 8.30
CA LYS A 144 -9.15 9.52 7.93
C LYS A 144 -9.77 9.10 6.61
N VAL A 145 -8.91 8.76 5.65
CA VAL A 145 -9.36 8.14 4.40
C VAL A 145 -9.04 6.66 4.50
N ILE A 146 -10.03 5.82 4.24
CA ILE A 146 -9.87 4.37 4.19
C ILE A 146 -10.42 3.95 2.83
N ALA A 147 -9.58 3.33 2.01
CA ALA A 147 -10.04 2.58 0.86
C ALA A 147 -9.81 1.09 1.10
N TYR A 148 -10.77 0.25 0.72
CA TYR A 148 -10.63 -1.20 0.77
C TYR A 148 -11.32 -1.85 -0.42
N ARG A 149 -10.89 -3.08 -0.73
CA ARG A 149 -11.41 -3.88 -1.84
C ARG A 149 -12.33 -4.98 -1.28
N ASP A 150 -13.50 -5.14 -1.89
CA ASP A 150 -14.47 -6.20 -1.58
C ASP A 150 -15.11 -6.70 -2.89
N GLN A 151 -14.87 -7.97 -3.22
CA GLN A 151 -15.33 -8.63 -4.45
C GLN A 151 -15.01 -7.85 -5.74
N GLY A 152 -13.76 -7.41 -5.92
CA GLY A 152 -13.33 -6.64 -7.09
C GLY A 152 -13.76 -5.17 -7.09
N LYS A 153 -14.55 -4.73 -6.10
CA LYS A 153 -15.01 -3.33 -5.98
C LYS A 153 -14.18 -2.58 -4.97
N MET A 154 -13.76 -1.37 -5.32
CA MET A 154 -13.10 -0.46 -4.40
C MET A 154 -14.12 0.41 -3.70
N PHE A 155 -14.05 0.45 -2.37
CA PHE A 155 -14.85 1.33 -1.53
C PHE A 155 -13.94 2.34 -0.85
N ILE A 156 -14.36 3.60 -0.82
CA ILE A 156 -13.59 4.69 -0.22
C ILE A 156 -14.48 5.41 0.78
N PHE A 157 -13.99 5.51 2.01
CA PHE A 157 -14.65 6.17 3.12
C PHE A 157 -13.78 7.31 3.62
N ASN A 158 -14.38 8.48 3.78
CA ASN A 158 -13.76 9.63 4.43
C ASN A 158 -14.50 9.88 5.75
N GLN A 159 -13.84 9.64 6.88
CA GLN A 159 -14.38 9.84 8.23
C GLN A 159 -13.72 11.03 8.92
#